data_AF-G1PB40-F1
#
_entry.id   AF-G1PB40-F1
#
_cell.length_a   1.000
_cell.length_b   1.000
_cell.length_c   1.000
_cell.angle_alpha   90.00
_cell.angle_beta   90.00
_cell.angle_gamma   90.00
#
_symmetry.space_group_name_H-M   'P 1'
#
loop_
_entity.id
_entity.type
_entity.pdbx_description
1 polymer ?
#
loop_
_entity_poly.entity_id
_entity_poly.type
_entity_poly.pdbx_seq_one_letter_code
_entity_poly.pdbx_strand_id
1 'polypeptide(L)'
;MDWSWRTLLLVAMATGVHSQVQLVQSGAEVRKPGASVKVSCKASGYTFTSYWMHWVRQAPGQGLEWMGEVNPNNGNTKYAQKFQGRVSMTRDTSTSTAYMELSSLRAEDTAMYYCARYTVRASQC
;
A
#
# COMPACT_ATOMS: atom_id res chain seq x y z
N MET A 1 41.01 -41.58 -31.75
CA MET A 1 39.70 -41.91 -31.18
C MET A 1 39.77 -41.59 -29.71
N ASP A 2 38.80 -40.79 -29.29
CA ASP A 2 38.25 -40.70 -27.94
C ASP A 2 39.14 -40.15 -26.83
N TRP A 3 38.81 -38.93 -26.42
CA TRP A 3 38.47 -38.51 -25.05
C TRP A 3 38.91 -37.05 -24.84
N SER A 4 38.11 -36.10 -24.42
CA SER A 4 36.68 -36.01 -24.16
C SER A 4 36.45 -34.50 -24.04
N TRP A 5 35.48 -33.99 -24.78
CA TRP A 5 35.03 -32.61 -24.63
C TRP A 5 34.32 -32.43 -23.29
N ARG A 6 34.25 -31.17 -22.85
CA ARG A 6 33.42 -30.59 -21.77
C ARG A 6 34.06 -30.53 -20.39
N THR A 7 34.69 -29.40 -20.12
CA THR A 7 34.50 -28.70 -18.85
C THR A 7 33.53 -27.54 -19.08
N LEU A 8 32.22 -27.82 -18.97
CA LEU A 8 31.20 -26.79 -18.77
C LEU A 8 31.31 -26.33 -17.30
N LEU A 9 31.95 -25.17 -17.07
CA LEU A 9 31.83 -24.46 -15.79
C LEU A 9 30.43 -23.84 -15.73
N LEU A 10 29.47 -24.55 -15.17
CA LEU A 10 28.18 -24.00 -14.77
C LEU A 10 28.40 -23.10 -13.55
N VAL A 11 28.59 -21.81 -13.77
CA VAL A 11 28.46 -20.81 -12.70
C VAL A 11 26.97 -20.71 -12.38
N ALA A 12 26.51 -21.45 -11.38
CA ALA A 12 25.20 -21.25 -10.81
C ALA A 12 25.22 -19.90 -10.05
N MET A 13 24.85 -18.82 -10.74
CA MET A 13 24.46 -17.59 -10.07
C MET A 13 23.18 -17.91 -9.30
N ALA A 14 23.30 -18.24 -8.02
CA ALA A 14 22.17 -18.19 -7.10
C ALA A 14 21.77 -16.72 -6.96
N THR A 15 21.01 -16.21 -7.93
CA THR A 15 20.32 -14.94 -7.78
C THR A 15 19.27 -15.18 -6.72
N GLY A 16 19.59 -14.90 -5.46
CA GLY A 16 18.60 -14.82 -4.40
C GLY A 16 17.47 -13.91 -4.89
N VAL A 17 16.26 -14.47 -5.04
CA VAL A 17 15.09 -13.68 -5.43
C VAL A 17 14.73 -12.81 -4.24
N HIS A 18 15.30 -11.62 -4.17
CA HIS A 18 14.82 -10.57 -3.29
C HIS A 18 13.48 -10.09 -3.87
N SER A 19 12.37 -10.53 -3.27
CA SER A 19 11.05 -10.03 -3.64
C SER A 19 10.96 -8.54 -3.36
N GLN A 20 10.80 -7.74 -4.42
CA GLN A 20 10.56 -6.31 -4.30
C GLN A 20 9.17 -6.06 -3.73
N VAL A 21 9.08 -5.21 -2.72
CA VAL A 21 7.81 -4.78 -2.14
C VAL A 21 7.11 -3.83 -3.10
N GLN A 22 5.85 -4.11 -3.42
CA GLN A 22 5.04 -3.26 -4.30
C GLN A 22 3.65 -3.03 -3.69
N LEU A 23 3.18 -1.79 -3.77
CA LEU A 23 1.83 -1.37 -3.43
C LEU A 23 1.20 -0.75 -4.68
N VAL A 24 0.10 -1.32 -5.16
CA VAL A 24 -0.59 -0.85 -6.37
C VAL A 24 -1.98 -0.37 -5.99
N GLN A 25 -2.27 0.89 -6.30
CA GLN A 25 -3.56 1.51 -5.99
C GLN A 25 -4.53 1.49 -7.15
N SER A 26 -5.82 1.58 -6.85
CA SER A 26 -6.85 1.89 -7.86
C SER A 26 -6.58 3.23 -8.52
N GLY A 27 -7.07 3.39 -9.76
CA GLY A 27 -6.89 4.59 -10.55
C GLY A 27 -7.58 5.83 -9.98
N ALA A 28 -7.31 6.98 -10.61
CA ALA A 28 -7.95 8.23 -10.27
C ALA A 28 -9.45 8.20 -10.59
N GLU A 29 -10.25 8.82 -9.73
CA GLU A 29 -11.70 8.91 -9.89
C GLU A 29 -12.18 10.34 -9.71
N VAL A 30 -13.09 10.78 -10.57
CA VAL A 30 -13.83 12.04 -10.41
C VAL A 30 -15.21 11.71 -9.86
N ARG A 31 -15.55 12.31 -8.71
CA ARG A 31 -16.83 12.09 -8.02
C ARG A 31 -17.52 13.42 -7.76
N LYS A 32 -18.86 13.37 -7.72
CA LYS A 32 -19.67 14.53 -7.32
C LYS A 32 -19.55 14.77 -5.81
N PRO A 33 -19.71 16.02 -5.35
CA PRO A 33 -19.84 16.31 -3.91
C PRO A 33 -20.94 15.45 -3.27
N GLY A 34 -20.73 15.01 -2.03
CA GLY A 34 -21.63 14.15 -1.28
C GLY A 34 -21.53 12.65 -1.60
N ALA A 35 -20.91 12.26 -2.71
CA ALA A 35 -20.66 10.85 -3.03
C ALA A 35 -19.57 10.24 -2.13
N SER A 36 -19.34 8.93 -2.28
CA SER A 36 -18.21 8.22 -1.69
C SER A 36 -17.19 7.82 -2.77
N VAL A 37 -15.93 7.67 -2.37
CA VAL A 37 -14.87 7.05 -3.18
C VAL A 37 -14.24 5.92 -2.38
N LYS A 38 -13.93 4.80 -3.05
CA LYS A 38 -13.25 3.66 -2.44
C LYS A 38 -11.95 3.39 -3.17
N VAL A 39 -10.83 3.64 -2.49
CA VAL A 39 -9.48 3.40 -3.00
C VAL A 39 -9.03 2.02 -2.55
N SER A 40 -8.55 1.21 -3.48
CA SER A 40 -7.90 -0.07 -3.17
C SER A 40 -6.38 0.06 -3.18
N CYS A 41 -5.69 -0.78 -2.43
CA CYS A 41 -4.25 -0.89 -2.39
C CYS A 41 -3.84 -2.36 -2.27
N LYS A 42 -3.39 -2.95 -3.37
CA LYS A 42 -2.93 -4.34 -3.43
C LYS A 42 -1.45 -4.41 -3.10
N ALA A 43 -1.10 -5.26 -2.14
CA ALA A 43 0.25 -5.50 -1.68
C ALA A 43 0.84 -6.77 -2.28
N SER A 44 2.12 -6.72 -2.64
CA SER A 44 2.91 -7.89 -3.03
C SER A 44 4.36 -7.75 -2.58
N GLY A 45 5.08 -8.88 -2.57
CA GLY A 45 6.50 -8.93 -2.16
C GLY A 45 6.74 -8.92 -0.65
N TYR A 46 5.69 -9.09 0.17
CA TYR A 46 5.80 -9.32 1.62
C TYR A 46 4.53 -9.99 2.17
N THR A 47 4.59 -10.51 3.40
CA THR A 47 3.42 -11.02 4.12
C THR A 47 2.51 -9.85 4.52
N PHE A 48 1.38 -9.70 3.83
CA PHE A 48 0.46 -8.56 3.99
C PHE A 48 0.01 -8.32 5.44
N THR A 49 -0.18 -9.38 6.22
CA THR A 49 -0.60 -9.32 7.62
C THR A 49 0.49 -8.89 8.60
N SER A 50 1.75 -8.80 8.18
CA SER A 50 2.87 -8.47 9.08
C SER A 50 3.04 -6.98 9.36
N TYR A 51 2.35 -6.10 8.61
CA TYR A 51 2.54 -4.64 8.71
C TYR A 51 1.22 -3.90 8.64
N TRP A 52 1.12 -2.79 9.37
CA TRP A 52 0.01 -1.85 9.26
C TRP A 52 0.02 -1.18 7.89
N MET A 53 -1.17 -0.99 7.33
CA MET A 53 -1.39 -0.20 6.12
C MET A 53 -1.88 1.19 6.51
N HIS A 54 -1.10 2.20 6.20
CA HIS A 54 -1.41 3.61 6.44
C HIS A 54 -2.05 4.22 5.21
N TRP A 55 -2.97 5.14 5.46
CA TRP A 55 -3.55 5.99 4.44
C TRP A 55 -3.18 7.45 4.69
N VAL A 56 -2.70 8.10 3.65
CA VAL A 56 -2.23 9.48 3.67
C VAL A 56 -2.81 10.21 2.48
N ARG A 57 -3.18 11.47 2.64
CA ARG A 57 -3.57 12.32 1.51
C ARG A 57 -2.64 13.51 1.36
N GLN A 58 -2.55 14.03 0.15
CA GLN A 58 -1.85 15.26 -0.18
C GLN A 58 -2.75 16.13 -1.04
N ALA A 59 -3.28 17.20 -0.45
CA ALA A 59 -4.02 18.20 -1.21
C ALA A 59 -3.04 19.07 -2.02
N PRO A 60 -3.46 19.64 -3.17
CA PRO A 60 -2.61 20.53 -3.96
C PRO A 60 -2.05 21.68 -3.11
N GLY A 61 -0.73 21.87 -3.15
CA GLY A 61 -0.03 22.92 -2.37
C GLY A 61 0.05 22.67 -0.86
N GLN A 62 -0.39 21.50 -0.37
CA GLN A 62 -0.33 21.14 1.06
C GLN A 62 0.63 19.97 1.32
N GLY A 63 1.00 19.82 2.58
CA GLY A 63 1.80 18.68 3.06
C GLY A 63 1.00 17.37 3.09
N LEU A 64 1.69 16.30 3.50
CA LEU A 64 1.07 15.00 3.73
C LEU A 64 0.20 15.04 5.01
N GLU A 65 -1.06 14.66 4.89
CA GLU A 65 -1.99 14.52 6.01
C GLU A 65 -2.29 13.03 6.24
N TRP A 66 -1.92 12.51 7.41
CA TRP A 66 -2.27 11.15 7.80
C TRP A 66 -3.77 11.03 8.06
N MET A 67 -4.40 10.01 7.48
CA MET A 67 -5.85 9.78 7.59
C MET A 67 -6.20 8.69 8.59
N GLY A 68 -5.34 7.68 8.69
CA GLY A 68 -5.56 6.51 9.53
C GLY A 68 -4.70 5.32 9.12
N GLU A 69 -4.91 4.21 9.80
CA GLU A 69 -4.23 2.95 9.56
C GLU A 69 -5.17 1.77 9.82
N VAL A 70 -4.95 0.66 9.11
CA VAL A 70 -5.58 -0.63 9.36
C VAL A 70 -4.50 -1.69 9.57
N ASN A 71 -4.66 -2.50 10.61
CA ASN A 71 -3.85 -3.69 10.83
C ASN A 71 -4.46 -4.86 10.03
N PRO A 72 -3.80 -5.36 8.97
CA PRO A 72 -4.39 -6.42 8.17
C PRO A 72 -4.50 -7.77 8.89
N ASN A 73 -3.75 -7.98 9.98
CA ASN A 73 -3.79 -9.21 10.77
C ASN A 73 -5.12 -9.40 11.51
N ASN A 74 -5.60 -8.35 12.18
CA ASN A 74 -6.79 -8.42 13.04
C ASN A 74 -7.90 -7.44 12.66
N GLY A 75 -7.67 -6.55 11.69
CA GLY A 75 -8.65 -5.55 11.24
C GLY A 75 -8.77 -4.33 12.14
N ASN A 76 -7.93 -4.18 13.17
CA ASN A 76 -7.95 -3.00 14.02
C ASN A 76 -7.65 -1.74 13.21
N THR A 77 -8.40 -0.67 13.44
CA THR A 77 -8.24 0.60 12.74
C THR A 77 -7.99 1.75 13.71
N LYS A 78 -7.22 2.73 13.26
CA LYS A 78 -7.12 4.04 13.91
C LYS A 78 -7.33 5.12 12.86
N TYR A 79 -7.90 6.24 13.28
CA TYR A 79 -8.24 7.35 12.40
C TYR A 79 -7.66 8.63 12.98
N ALA A 80 -7.25 9.55 12.11
CA ALA A 80 -7.00 10.91 12.55
C ALA A 80 -8.34 11.60 12.85
N GLN A 81 -8.38 12.42 13.89
CA GLN A 81 -9.61 13.07 14.38
C GLN A 81 -10.35 13.84 13.27
N LYS A 82 -9.62 14.48 12.35
CA LYS A 82 -10.16 15.21 11.19
C LYS A 82 -11.02 14.35 10.24
N PHE A 83 -10.74 13.05 10.17
CA PHE A 83 -11.38 12.12 9.22
C PHE A 83 -12.35 11.15 9.88
N GLN A 84 -12.45 11.19 11.20
CA GLN A 84 -13.30 10.30 11.97
C GLN A 84 -14.77 10.48 11.54
N GLY A 85 -15.47 9.35 11.34
CA GLY A 85 -16.86 9.33 10.91
C GLY A 85 -17.08 9.48 9.39
N ARG A 86 -16.06 9.82 8.59
CA ARG A 86 -16.15 9.83 7.12
C ARG A 86 -15.26 8.80 6.44
N VAL A 87 -14.14 8.43 7.08
CA VAL A 87 -13.22 7.41 6.56
C VAL A 87 -13.55 6.05 7.17
N SER A 88 -13.61 5.03 6.32
CA SER A 88 -13.70 3.63 6.69
C SER A 88 -12.55 2.86 6.06
N MET A 89 -11.85 2.05 6.84
CA MET A 89 -10.72 1.24 6.37
C MET A 89 -11.01 -0.24 6.55
N THR A 90 -10.79 -1.01 5.49
CA THR A 90 -11.02 -2.46 5.49
C THR A 90 -9.86 -3.19 4.82
N ARG A 91 -9.84 -4.51 4.99
CA ARG A 91 -8.84 -5.40 4.40
C ARG A 91 -9.49 -6.60 3.73
N ASP A 92 -8.78 -7.19 2.79
CA ASP A 92 -9.01 -8.52 2.29
C ASP A 92 -7.65 -9.26 2.26
N THR A 93 -7.50 -10.19 3.20
CA THR A 93 -6.27 -10.97 3.36
C THR A 93 -6.11 -12.04 2.29
N SER A 94 -7.20 -12.46 1.64
CA SER A 94 -7.14 -13.45 0.56
C SER A 94 -6.51 -12.88 -0.71
N THR A 95 -6.74 -11.59 -0.98
CA THR A 95 -6.19 -10.88 -2.14
C THR A 95 -5.02 -9.97 -1.79
N SER A 96 -4.64 -9.89 -0.51
CA SER A 96 -3.65 -8.95 0.01
C SER A 96 -3.95 -7.49 -0.33
N THR A 97 -5.23 -7.10 -0.19
CA THR A 97 -5.71 -5.77 -0.57
C THR A 97 -6.25 -5.03 0.64
N ALA A 98 -5.81 -3.78 0.83
CA ALA A 98 -6.43 -2.84 1.77
C ALA A 98 -7.36 -1.90 1.01
N TYR A 99 -8.39 -1.40 1.69
CA TYR A 99 -9.30 -0.41 1.12
C TYR A 99 -9.50 0.75 2.09
N MET A 100 -9.59 1.94 1.53
CA MET A 100 -10.06 3.14 2.22
C MET A 100 -11.25 3.70 1.46
N GLU A 101 -12.35 3.85 2.17
CA GLU A 101 -13.53 4.53 1.67
C GLU A 101 -13.67 5.87 2.38
N LEU A 102 -13.81 6.94 1.60
CA LEU A 102 -14.12 8.28 2.10
C LEU A 102 -15.52 8.65 1.63
N SER A 103 -16.42 8.85 2.58
CA SER A 103 -17.81 9.21 2.33
C SER A 103 -18.04 10.71 2.44
N SER A 104 -19.19 11.17 1.91
CA SER A 104 -19.62 12.57 2.00
C SER A 104 -18.54 13.53 1.48
N LEU A 105 -18.06 13.26 0.26
CA LEU A 105 -16.97 14.01 -0.36
C LEU A 105 -17.26 15.50 -0.45
N ARG A 106 -16.24 16.29 -0.14
CA ARG A 106 -16.26 17.76 -0.22
C ARG A 106 -15.18 18.23 -1.19
N ALA A 107 -15.26 19.49 -1.63
CA ALA A 107 -14.24 20.06 -2.51
C ALA A 107 -12.83 20.00 -1.90
N GLU A 108 -12.73 20.19 -0.58
CA GLU A 108 -11.51 20.08 0.24
C GLU A 108 -10.91 18.66 0.30
N ASP A 109 -11.62 17.64 -0.18
CA ASP A 109 -11.13 16.27 -0.28
C ASP A 109 -10.46 15.97 -1.62
N THR A 110 -10.31 16.96 -2.50
CA THR A 110 -9.53 16.82 -3.74
C THR A 110 -8.05 16.70 -3.40
N ALA A 111 -7.51 15.49 -3.53
CA ALA A 111 -6.15 15.17 -3.11
C ALA A 111 -5.62 13.95 -3.85
N MET A 112 -4.30 13.78 -3.81
CA MET A 112 -3.66 12.50 -4.08
C MET A 112 -3.76 11.64 -2.82
N TYR A 113 -4.18 10.39 -2.97
CA TYR A 113 -4.32 9.44 -1.86
C TYR A 113 -3.27 8.37 -1.99
N TYR A 114 -2.58 8.06 -0.89
CA TYR A 114 -1.49 7.10 -0.85
C TYR A 114 -1.76 6.03 0.20
N CYS A 115 -1.48 4.79 -0.17
CA CYS A 115 -1.29 3.74 0.81
C CYS A 115 0.21 3.54 1.08
N ALA A 116 0.57 3.33 2.34
CA ALA A 116 1.95 3.10 2.73
C ALA A 116 2.03 1.97 3.77
N ARG A 117 2.98 1.06 3.56
CA ARG A 117 3.37 0.08 4.57
C ARG A 117 4.25 0.78 5.60
N TYR A 118 3.92 0.64 6.90
CA TYR A 118 4.86 1.07 7.93
C TYR A 118 6.11 0.21 7.90
N THR A 119 7.24 0.82 7.58
CA THR A 119 8.54 0.25 7.91
C THR A 119 9.19 1.17 8.89
N VAL A 120 9.64 0.66 10.04
CA VAL A 120 10.67 1.35 10.82
C VAL A 120 11.93 1.35 9.96
N ARG A 121 12.03 2.30 9.04
CA ARG A 121 13.35 2.76 8.66
C ARG A 121 13.72 3.71 9.78
N ALA A 122 14.71 3.34 10.59
CA ALA A 122 15.52 4.36 11.22
C ALA A 122 15.88 5.32 10.08
N SER A 123 15.36 6.54 10.15
CA SER A 123 15.96 7.65 9.43
C SER A 123 17.42 7.64 9.87
N GLN A 124 18.29 7.07 9.05
CA GLN A 124 19.70 7.41 9.10
C GLN A 124 19.71 8.90 8.77
N CYS A 125 19.85 9.70 9.83
CA CYS A 125 20.17 11.10 9.76
C CYS A 125 21.48 11.28 8.98
#